data_AF-A0AAV1UG04-F1
#
_entry.id   AF-A0AAV1UG04-F1
#
_cell.length_a   1.000
_cell.length_b   1.000
_cell.length_c   1.000
_cell.angle_alpha   90.00
_cell.angle_beta   90.00
_cell.angle_gamma   90.00
#
_symmetry.space_group_name_H-M   'P 1'
#
loop_
_entity.id
_entity.type
_entity.pdbx_description
1 polymer ?
#
loop_
_entity_poly.entity_id
_entity_poly.type
_entity_poly.pdbx_seq_one_letter_code
_entity_poly.pdbx_strand_id
1 'polypeptide(L)'
;MEVEEEERRSPHDRGDPCVPESFFDRVTQKLRGDLEQERNRRLQMADTASKHRAEFAFAQLENERSLTSLREELRVARGIVDRSRDEIAALQTLVDAHHREHKALCEMLERKGVLHRKKQRTDGTA
;
A
#
# COMPACT_ATOMS: atom_id res chain seq x y z
N MET A 1 -83.52 -60.01 29.71
CA MET A 1 -82.40 -60.09 28.76
C MET A 1 -82.53 -58.84 27.91
N GLU A 2 -82.03 -57.73 28.44
CA GLU A 2 -82.13 -56.41 27.81
C GLU A 2 -80.85 -56.20 27.00
N VAL A 3 -81.01 -55.84 25.73
CA VAL A 3 -79.91 -55.60 24.81
C VAL A 3 -79.58 -54.11 24.93
N GLU A 4 -78.48 -53.77 25.59
CA GLU A 4 -77.97 -52.41 25.63
C GLU A 4 -77.38 -52.07 24.25
N GLU A 5 -78.02 -51.14 23.54
CA GLU A 5 -77.42 -50.47 22.39
C GLU A 5 -76.37 -49.46 22.90
N GLU A 6 -75.11 -49.87 22.89
CA GLU A 6 -73.96 -49.00 23.15
C GLU A 6 -73.69 -48.13 21.90
N GLU A 7 -74.28 -46.93 21.89
CA GLU A 7 -74.10 -45.89 20.90
C GLU A 7 -72.62 -45.46 20.83
N ARG A 8 -71.89 -45.96 19.84
CA ARG A 8 -70.49 -45.60 19.57
C ARG A 8 -70.37 -44.14 19.15
N ARG A 9 -70.09 -43.24 20.10
CA ARG A 9 -69.63 -41.88 19.77
C ARG A 9 -68.29 -41.93 19.05
N SER A 10 -68.28 -41.41 17.82
CA SER A 10 -67.09 -41.26 16.98
C SER A 10 -66.08 -40.30 17.62
N PRO A 11 -64.76 -40.60 17.65
CA PRO A 11 -63.75 -39.72 18.24
C PRO A 11 -63.47 -38.44 17.44
N HIS A 12 -64.21 -38.18 16.35
CA HIS A 12 -64.05 -36.98 15.52
C HIS A 12 -64.68 -35.70 16.09
N ASP A 13 -65.26 -35.74 17.29
CA ASP A 13 -65.98 -34.60 17.88
C ASP A 13 -65.17 -33.82 18.93
N ARG A 14 -63.83 -33.88 18.87
CA ARG A 14 -62.98 -32.93 19.59
C ARG A 14 -62.52 -31.88 18.59
N GLY A 15 -63.27 -30.78 18.54
CA GLY A 15 -62.99 -29.64 17.68
C GLY A 15 -61.51 -29.27 17.70
N ASP A 16 -60.94 -29.10 16.52
CA ASP A 16 -59.61 -28.52 16.36
C ASP A 16 -59.54 -27.23 17.19
N PRO A 17 -58.46 -27.01 17.97
CA PRO A 17 -58.28 -25.74 18.65
C PRO A 17 -58.24 -24.63 17.61
N CYS A 18 -59.30 -23.83 17.51
CA CYS A 18 -59.29 -22.60 16.73
C CYS A 18 -58.16 -21.73 17.28
N VAL A 19 -57.06 -21.62 16.54
CA VAL A 19 -55.97 -20.70 16.87
C VAL A 19 -56.58 -19.30 16.88
N PRO A 20 -56.49 -18.55 17.99
CA PRO A 20 -57.07 -17.21 18.07
C PRO A 20 -56.49 -16.32 16.98
N GLU A 21 -57.32 -15.55 16.29
CA GLU A 21 -56.90 -14.60 15.25
C GLU A 21 -55.82 -13.62 15.75
N SER A 22 -55.87 -13.28 17.04
CA SER A 22 -54.87 -12.47 17.76
C SER A 22 -53.47 -13.09 17.82
N PHE A 23 -53.33 -14.40 17.65
CA PHE A 23 -52.02 -15.07 17.52
C PHE A 23 -51.35 -14.69 16.20
N PHE A 24 -52.10 -14.72 15.09
CA PHE A 24 -51.57 -14.37 13.77
C PHE A 24 -51.21 -12.89 13.68
N ASP A 25 -52.00 -12.01 14.31
CA ASP A 25 -51.66 -10.58 14.39
C ASP A 25 -50.35 -10.34 15.12
N ARG A 26 -50.13 -11.02 16.26
CA ARG A 26 -48.90 -10.91 17.04
C ARG A 26 -47.68 -11.43 16.26
N VAL A 27 -47.82 -12.56 15.56
CA VAL A 27 -46.74 -13.12 14.73
C VAL A 27 -46.43 -12.18 13.56
N THR A 28 -47.46 -11.66 12.89
CA THR A 28 -47.32 -10.71 11.78
C THR A 28 -46.64 -9.41 12.23
N GLN A 29 -47.04 -8.86 13.37
CA GLN A 29 -46.43 -7.65 13.93
C GLN A 29 -44.96 -7.88 14.30
N LYS A 30 -44.63 -9.03 14.90
CA LYS A 30 -43.24 -9.39 15.22
C LYS A 30 -42.39 -9.52 13.96
N LEU A 31 -42.88 -10.25 12.95
CA LEU A 31 -42.18 -10.41 11.67
C LEU A 31 -41.95 -9.07 10.97
N ARG A 32 -42.92 -8.15 11.03
CA ARG A 32 -42.75 -6.79 10.50
C ARG A 32 -41.62 -6.05 11.21
N GLY A 33 -41.58 -6.10 12.53
CA GLY A 33 -40.50 -5.49 13.32
C GLY A 33 -39.12 -6.08 13.00
N ASP A 34 -39.02 -7.41 12.94
CA ASP A 34 -37.78 -8.12 12.60
C ASP A 34 -37.29 -7.75 11.18
N LEU A 35 -38.20 -7.65 10.20
CA LEU A 35 -37.88 -7.24 8.84
C LEU A 35 -37.43 -5.78 8.76
N GLU A 36 -38.07 -4.87 9.48
CA GLU A 36 -37.68 -3.46 9.54
C GLU A 36 -36.30 -3.30 10.20
N GLN A 37 -36.03 -4.03 11.28
CA GLN A 37 -34.73 -4.05 11.94
C GLN A 37 -33.64 -4.57 11.00
N GLU A 38 -33.87 -5.69 10.33
CA GLU A 38 -32.90 -6.28 9.40
C GLU A 38 -32.69 -5.38 8.18
N ARG A 39 -33.74 -4.76 7.64
CA ARG A 39 -33.62 -3.75 6.58
C ARG A 39 -32.71 -2.61 7.03
N ASN A 40 -32.94 -2.04 8.22
CA ASN A 40 -32.14 -0.93 8.74
C ASN A 40 -30.68 -1.34 8.97
N ARG A 41 -30.45 -2.54 9.50
CA ARG A 41 -29.10 -3.11 9.66
C ARG A 41 -28.39 -3.22 8.32
N ARG A 42 -29.05 -3.76 7.29
CA ARG A 42 -28.48 -3.91 5.94
C ARG A 42 -28.16 -2.57 5.30
N LEU A 43 -29.03 -1.56 5.47
CA LEU A 43 -28.76 -0.21 4.97
C LEU A 43 -27.51 0.39 5.62
N GLN A 44 -27.39 0.31 6.94
CA GLN A 44 -26.19 0.79 7.65
C GLN A 44 -24.92 0.05 7.18
N MET A 45 -24.99 -1.26 6.98
CA MET A 45 -23.87 -2.04 6.44
C MET A 45 -23.51 -1.65 5.00
N ALA A 46 -24.51 -1.41 4.14
CA ALA A 46 -24.29 -0.95 2.78
C ALA A 46 -23.64 0.44 2.75
N ASP A 47 -24.11 1.36 3.58
CA ASP A 47 -23.56 2.72 3.68
C ASP A 47 -22.11 2.72 4.16
N THR A 48 -21.81 1.96 5.22
CA THR A 48 -20.44 1.80 5.74
C THR A 48 -19.51 1.13 4.73
N ALA A 49 -19.96 0.07 4.06
CA ALA A 49 -19.18 -0.57 2.99
C ALA A 49 -18.91 0.37 1.82
N SER A 50 -19.91 1.17 1.42
CA SER A 50 -19.77 2.18 0.38
C SER A 50 -18.74 3.25 0.77
N LYS A 51 -18.80 3.73 2.01
CA LYS A 51 -17.85 4.70 2.56
C LYS A 51 -16.42 4.15 2.54
N HIS A 52 -16.19 2.96 3.08
CA HIS A 52 -14.86 2.35 3.09
C HIS A 52 -14.31 2.07 1.69
N ARG A 53 -15.18 1.68 0.75
CA ARG A 53 -14.78 1.50 -0.65
C ARG A 53 -14.33 2.83 -1.27
N ALA A 54 -15.04 3.93 -0.99
CA ALA A 54 -14.65 5.25 -1.46
C ALA A 54 -13.33 5.71 -0.83
N GLU A 55 -13.19 5.60 0.50
CA GLU A 55 -11.95 5.92 1.23
C GLU A 55 -10.74 5.16 0.67
N PHE A 56 -10.91 3.86 0.42
CA PHE A 56 -9.87 3.03 -0.18
C PHE A 56 -9.51 3.47 -1.61
N ALA A 57 -10.51 3.78 -2.45
CA ALA A 57 -10.26 4.26 -3.81
C ALA A 57 -9.49 5.60 -3.82
N PHE A 58 -9.84 6.53 -2.92
CA PHE A 58 -9.10 7.79 -2.77
C PHE A 58 -7.65 7.55 -2.30
N ALA A 59 -7.45 6.71 -1.29
CA ALA A 59 -6.11 6.36 -0.82
C ALA A 59 -5.26 5.71 -1.91
N GLN A 60 -5.85 4.87 -2.77
CA GLN A 60 -5.15 4.30 -3.92
C GLN A 60 -4.71 5.38 -4.92
N LEU A 61 -5.61 6.31 -5.27
CA LEU A 61 -5.28 7.40 -6.20
C LEU A 61 -4.19 8.33 -5.66
N GLU A 62 -4.21 8.65 -4.36
CA GLU A 62 -3.17 9.44 -3.72
C GLU A 62 -1.82 8.73 -3.72
N ASN A 63 -1.81 7.42 -3.48
CA ASN A 63 -0.61 6.60 -3.53
C ASN A 63 -0.03 6.55 -4.96
N GLU A 64 -0.87 6.33 -5.97
CA GLU A 64 -0.43 6.33 -7.38
C GLU A 64 0.15 7.68 -7.81
N ARG A 65 -0.48 8.79 -7.42
CA ARG A 65 0.04 10.15 -7.66
C ARG A 65 1.40 10.35 -6.99
N SER A 66 1.52 9.96 -5.72
CA SER A 66 2.75 10.08 -4.94
C SER A 66 3.89 9.25 -5.55
N LEU A 67 3.61 8.00 -5.93
CA LEU A 67 4.58 7.13 -6.59
C LEU A 67 5.02 7.69 -7.95
N THR A 68 4.10 8.28 -8.71
CA THR A 68 4.42 8.92 -9.99
C THR A 68 5.33 10.13 -9.79
N SER A 69 5.05 10.98 -8.80
CA SER A 69 5.91 12.11 -8.42
C SER A 69 7.32 11.64 -8.03
N LEU A 70 7.40 10.66 -7.13
CA LEU A 70 8.67 10.08 -6.67
C LEU A 70 9.49 9.48 -7.81
N ARG A 71 8.85 8.82 -8.78
CA ARG A 71 9.53 8.28 -9.96
C ARG A 71 10.14 9.38 -10.82
N GLU A 72 9.43 10.49 -10.99
CA GLU A 72 9.93 11.62 -11.77
C GLU A 72 11.09 12.33 -11.06
N GLU A 73 10.97 12.56 -9.76
CA GLU A 73 12.06 13.10 -8.94
C GLU A 73 13.30 12.20 -9.00
N LEU A 74 13.12 10.88 -8.90
CA LEU A 74 14.22 9.91 -9.03
C LEU A 74 14.87 9.95 -10.42
N ARG A 75 14.07 10.10 -11.49
CA ARG A 75 14.56 10.24 -12.85
C ARG A 75 15.43 11.49 -12.99
N VAL A 76 14.98 12.62 -12.47
CA VAL A 76 15.72 13.88 -12.48
C VAL A 76 17.00 13.77 -11.67
N ALA A 77 16.94 13.22 -10.44
CA ALA A 77 18.10 13.05 -9.58
C ALA A 77 19.17 12.16 -10.22
N ARG A 78 18.78 11.05 -10.86
CA ARG A 78 19.71 10.20 -11.63
C ARG A 78 20.40 10.97 -12.75
N GLY A 79 19.65 11.73 -13.54
CA GLY A 79 20.21 12.57 -14.60
C GLY A 79 21.13 13.69 -14.09
N ILE A 80 20.97 14.16 -12.85
CA ILE A 80 21.93 15.07 -12.21
C ILE A 80 23.21 14.31 -11.84
N VAL A 81 23.08 13.15 -11.20
CA VAL A 81 24.23 12.32 -10.80
C VAL A 81 25.08 11.92 -12.00
N ASP A 82 24.46 11.51 -13.10
CA ASP A 82 25.17 11.14 -14.32
C ASP A 82 25.96 12.32 -14.89
N ARG A 83 25.34 13.51 -14.97
CA ARG A 83 26.04 14.73 -15.41
C ARG A 83 27.21 15.11 -14.50
N SER A 84 27.02 15.04 -13.18
CA SER A 84 28.10 15.32 -12.22
C SER A 84 29.24 14.30 -12.35
N ARG A 85 28.92 13.04 -12.65
CA ARG A 85 29.94 12.00 -12.89
C ARG A 85 30.78 12.31 -14.13
N ASP A 86 30.14 12.73 -15.21
CA ASP A 86 30.83 13.13 -16.45
C ASP A 86 31.73 14.35 -16.22
N GLU A 87 31.25 15.34 -15.47
CA GLU A 87 32.03 16.53 -15.10
C GLU A 87 33.25 16.18 -14.25
N ILE A 88 33.09 15.30 -13.26
CA ILE A 88 34.21 14.81 -12.44
C ILE A 88 35.25 14.10 -13.31
N ALA A 89 34.82 13.26 -14.27
CA ALA A 89 35.73 12.56 -15.17
C ALA A 89 36.51 13.52 -16.08
N ALA A 90 35.84 14.57 -16.57
CA ALA A 90 36.48 15.62 -17.36
C ALA A 90 37.53 16.39 -16.53
N LEU A 91 37.19 16.77 -15.30
CA LEU A 91 38.10 17.45 -14.38
C LEU A 91 39.31 16.59 -14.01
N GLN A 92 39.12 15.28 -13.78
CA GLN A 92 40.23 14.35 -13.56
C GLN A 92 41.19 14.31 -14.74
N THR A 93 40.66 14.27 -15.97
CA THR A 93 41.47 14.29 -17.18
C THR A 93 42.29 15.58 -17.29
N LEU A 94 41.69 16.72 -16.93
CA LEU A 94 42.36 18.02 -16.94
C LEU A 94 43.48 18.10 -15.89
N VAL A 95 43.21 17.63 -14.66
CA VAL A 95 44.19 17.57 -13.58
C VAL A 95 45.37 16.68 -13.97
N ASP A 96 45.10 15.52 -14.58
CA ASP A 96 46.14 14.61 -15.04
C ASP A 96 47.00 15.24 -16.14
N ALA A 97 46.38 15.94 -17.10
CA ALA A 97 47.11 16.66 -18.14
C ALA A 97 48.03 17.73 -17.53
N HIS A 98 47.49 18.57 -16.65
CA HIS A 98 48.26 19.60 -15.96
C HIS A 98 49.39 19.00 -15.11
N HIS A 99 49.15 17.88 -14.44
CA HIS A 99 50.18 17.19 -13.67
C HIS A 99 51.33 16.70 -14.57
N ARG A 100 51.03 16.13 -15.74
CA ARG A 100 52.05 15.72 -16.72
C ARG A 100 52.86 16.90 -17.22
N GLU A 101 52.22 18.01 -17.55
CA GLU A 101 52.89 19.24 -18.00
C GLU A 101 53.80 19.82 -16.91
N HIS A 102 53.29 19.91 -15.68
CA HIS A 102 54.06 20.39 -14.54
C HIS A 102 55.29 19.51 -14.29
N LYS A 103 55.12 18.19 -14.34
CA LYS A 103 56.23 17.24 -14.22
C LYS A 103 57.27 17.46 -15.32
N ALA A 104 56.85 17.59 -16.58
CA ALA A 104 57.76 17.83 -17.70
C ALA A 104 58.56 19.14 -17.54
N LEU A 105 57.91 20.21 -17.09
CA LEU A 105 58.56 21.49 -16.82
C LEU A 105 59.61 21.36 -15.69
N CYS A 106 59.25 20.69 -14.59
CA CYS A 106 60.17 20.44 -13.49
C CYS A 106 61.41 19.66 -13.96
N GLU A 107 61.22 18.59 -14.74
CA GLU A 107 62.33 17.82 -15.30
C GLU A 107 63.24 18.67 -16.21
N MET A 108 62.66 19.54 -17.05
CA MET A 108 63.45 20.46 -17.89
C MET A 108 64.28 21.45 -17.07
N LEU A 109 63.70 22.01 -16.00
CA LEU A 109 64.39 22.96 -15.13
C LEU A 109 65.51 22.29 -14.32
N GLU A 110 65.30 21.06 -13.86
CA GLU A 110 66.35 20.25 -13.23
C GLU A 110 67.52 19.98 -14.20
N ARG A 111 67.23 19.59 -15.45
CA ARG A 111 68.27 19.35 -16.47
C ARG A 111 69.06 20.60 -16.82
N LYS A 112 68.43 21.78 -16.81
CA LYS A 112 69.10 23.07 -17.00
C LYS A 112 69.86 23.56 -15.76
N GLY A 113 69.81 22.84 -14.64
CA GLY A 113 70.45 23.22 -13.38
C GLY A 113 69.75 24.38 -12.65
N VAL A 114 68.55 24.78 -13.10
CA VAL A 114 67.76 25.85 -12.47
C VAL A 114 67.14 25.37 -11.15
N LEU A 115 66.71 24.10 -11.12
CA LEU A 115 66.23 23.43 -9.91
C LEU A 115 67.21 22.36 -9.47
N HIS A 116 67.42 22.26 -8.16
CA HIS A 116 68.24 21.18 -7.58
C HIS A 116 67.36 19.95 -7.38
N ARG A 117 67.76 18.82 -7.98
CA ARG A 117 67.05 17.55 -7.81
C ARG A 117 67.05 17.16 -6.32
N LYS A 118 65.89 17.15 -5.68
CA LYS A 118 65.77 16.61 -4.31
C LYS A 118 66.14 15.12 -4.38
N LYS A 119 67.26 14.74 -3.73
CA LYS A 119 67.62 13.33 -3.56
C LYS A 119 66.51 12.65 -2.76
N GLN A 120 65.89 11.62 -3.34
CA GLN A 120 65.05 10.71 -2.56
C GLN A 120 65.98 10.05 -1.52
N ARG A 121 65.73 10.29 -0.23
CA ARG A 121 66.33 9.47 0.82
C ARG A 121 65.64 8.11 0.76
N THR A 122 66.33 7.13 0.19
CA THR A 122 66.07 5.72 0.48
C THR A 122 66.66 5.45 1.85
N ASP A 123 65.88 5.70 2.90
CA ASP A 123 66.17 5.12 4.21
C ASP A 123 65.79 3.64 4.09
N GLY A 124 66.76 2.84 3.63
CA GLY A 124 66.69 1.39 3.67
C GLY A 124 66.53 0.98 5.12
N THR A 125 65.35 0.48 5.46
CA THR A 125 65.13 -0.20 6.75
C THR A 125 65.65 -1.62 6.57
N ALA A 126 66.78 -1.90 7.22
CA ALA A 126 67.27 -3.25 7.51
C ALA A 126 66.73 -3.70 8.86
#